data_AF-A0A1S9V8K9-F1
#
_entry.id   AF-A0A1S9V8K9-F1
#
_cell.length_a   1.000
_cell.length_b   1.000
_cell.length_c   1.000
_cell.angle_alpha   90.00
_cell.angle_beta   90.00
_cell.angle_gamma   90.00
#
_symmetry.space_group_name_H-M   'P 1'
#
loop_
_entity.id
_entity.type
_entity.pdbx_description
1 polymer ?
#
loop_
_entity_poly.entity_id
_entity_poly.type
_entity_poly.pdbx_seq_one_letter_code
_entity_poly.pdbx_strand_id
1 'polypeptide(L)'
;MIETQLIHFYKKRLSNFSLVFKRLTINIIITILAVTISTRFFLSHIVEESVHSAIGFYILSVTVGVLLTYILLIRPHNIFTINEYNIKFRSTQWEAFRMLLLTKFLFSSNLLNKSNTNNKENTEQHIKKLESLIDLLQNRLDNNKKENLLAALGSNINTAVIFLIPVWTAFNSQIFMHKDLTIEQGLKRLLLILIIMMPSIWFFFMFKSAIKDFNFFSTDKYLTDLIDILTQLKVILTLNNPNYLQKYYSAELNELIENQIKDYESTLHTKTKFSFKNIPWKKLYYFPYVQKKLDNY
;
A
#
# COMPACT_ATOMS: atom_id res chain seq x y z
N MET A 1 0.32 -23.18 11.16
CA MET A 1 0.67 -22.36 12.35
C MET A 1 1.85 -21.43 12.06
N ILE A 2 3.00 -21.98 11.63
CA ILE A 2 4.20 -21.21 11.23
C ILE A 2 3.91 -20.20 10.12
N GLU A 3 3.29 -20.67 9.03
CA GLU A 3 2.91 -19.82 7.90
C GLU A 3 2.00 -18.65 8.33
N THR A 4 1.02 -18.93 9.19
CA THR A 4 0.11 -17.92 9.75
C THR A 4 0.84 -16.88 10.60
N GLN A 5 1.82 -17.31 11.41
CA GLN A 5 2.64 -16.42 12.23
C GLN A 5 3.51 -15.52 11.36
N LEU A 6 4.11 -16.07 10.30
CA LEU A 6 4.98 -15.34 9.37
C LEU A 6 4.18 -14.30 8.58
N ILE A 7 3.01 -14.67 8.06
CA ILE A 7 2.08 -13.74 7.38
C ILE A 7 1.60 -12.65 8.34
N HIS A 8 1.28 -13.02 9.59
CA HIS A 8 0.84 -12.04 10.59
C HIS A 8 1.94 -11.05 10.96
N PHE A 9 3.17 -11.53 11.17
CA PHE A 9 4.34 -10.68 11.39
C PHE A 9 4.55 -9.73 10.20
N TYR A 10 4.50 -10.28 8.97
CA TYR A 10 4.65 -9.49 7.76
C TYR A 10 3.65 -8.32 7.72
N LYS A 11 2.35 -8.63 7.85
CA LYS A 11 1.28 -7.62 7.78
C LYS A 11 1.39 -6.57 8.90
N LYS A 12 1.81 -6.96 10.10
CA LYS A 12 1.77 -6.08 11.28
C LYS A 12 3.05 -5.27 11.52
N ARG A 13 4.21 -5.75 11.07
CA ARG A 13 5.51 -5.16 11.43
C ARG A 13 6.49 -4.99 10.27
N LEU A 14 6.34 -5.73 9.16
CA LEU A 14 7.33 -5.72 8.06
C LEU A 14 6.82 -5.05 6.77
N SER A 15 5.50 -5.01 6.57
CA SER A 15 4.91 -4.39 5.39
C SER A 15 5.19 -2.89 5.37
N ASN A 16 5.41 -2.33 4.18
CA ASN A 16 5.54 -0.88 3.99
C ASN A 16 4.33 -0.13 4.57
N PHE A 17 3.14 -0.73 4.52
CA PHE A 17 1.96 -0.21 5.18
C PHE A 17 2.18 -0.09 6.70
N SER A 18 2.57 -1.18 7.37
CA SER A 18 2.78 -1.16 8.82
C SER A 18 3.90 -0.23 9.27
N LEU A 19 4.99 -0.17 8.50
CA LEU A 19 6.19 0.61 8.84
C LEU A 19 6.01 2.09 8.58
N VAL A 20 5.23 2.49 7.57
CA VAL A 20 5.15 3.87 7.08
C VAL A 20 3.71 4.37 7.04
N PHE A 21 2.86 3.74 6.21
CA PHE A 21 1.56 4.32 5.87
C PHE A 21 0.49 4.20 6.96
N LYS A 22 0.64 3.29 7.93
CA LYS A 22 -0.27 3.17 9.08
C LYS A 22 -0.35 4.49 9.85
N ARG A 23 0.75 5.24 9.92
CA ARG A 23 0.81 6.56 10.58
C ARG A 23 0.33 7.70 9.68
N LEU A 24 0.30 7.48 8.37
CA LEU A 24 -0.17 8.43 7.34
C LEU A 24 -1.60 8.14 6.90
N THR A 25 -2.33 7.26 7.58
CA THR A 25 -3.69 6.85 7.17
C THR A 25 -4.67 8.02 7.15
N ILE A 26 -4.53 8.98 8.07
CA ILE A 26 -5.33 10.21 8.05
C ILE A 26 -5.01 11.03 6.80
N ASN A 27 -3.73 11.21 6.45
CA ASN A 27 -3.36 11.95 5.24
C ASN A 27 -3.91 11.28 3.97
N ILE A 28 -3.94 9.94 3.94
CA ILE A 28 -4.56 9.17 2.86
C ILE A 28 -6.05 9.46 2.77
N ILE A 29 -6.77 9.41 3.89
CA ILE A 29 -8.21 9.72 3.94
C ILE A 29 -8.47 11.16 3.51
N ILE A 30 -7.69 12.13 4.01
CA ILE A 30 -7.81 13.55 3.64
C ILE A 30 -7.56 13.74 2.15
N THR A 31 -6.56 13.07 1.57
CA THR A 31 -6.25 13.15 0.13
C THR A 31 -7.44 12.64 -0.70
N ILE A 32 -8.01 11.49 -0.31
CA ILE A 32 -9.17 10.92 -1.00
C ILE A 32 -10.36 11.87 -0.93
N LEU A 33 -10.66 12.42 0.24
CA LEU A 33 -11.75 13.37 0.43
C LEU A 33 -11.51 14.65 -0.38
N ALA A 34 -10.31 15.21 -0.31
CA ALA A 34 -9.95 16.45 -1.01
C ALA A 34 -10.07 16.28 -2.53
N VAL A 35 -9.60 15.16 -3.09
CA VAL A 35 -9.76 14.87 -4.53
C VAL A 35 -11.22 14.63 -4.90
N THR A 36 -11.99 13.93 -4.04
CA THR A 36 -13.41 13.68 -4.33
C THR A 36 -14.22 14.96 -4.33
N ILE A 37 -13.98 15.84 -3.36
CA ILE A 37 -14.64 17.15 -3.24
C ILE A 37 -14.23 18.05 -4.40
N SER A 38 -12.94 18.15 -4.71
CA SER A 38 -12.46 18.97 -5.82
C SER A 38 -13.04 18.49 -7.15
N THR A 39 -13.03 17.18 -7.41
CA THR A 39 -13.60 16.61 -8.63
C THR A 39 -15.09 16.94 -8.76
N ARG A 40 -15.88 16.84 -7.67
CA ARG A 40 -17.30 17.21 -7.68
C ARG A 40 -17.53 18.69 -7.91
N PHE A 41 -16.74 19.54 -7.25
CA PHE A 41 -16.81 20.99 -7.42
C PHE A 41 -16.51 21.40 -8.86
N PHE A 42 -15.48 20.82 -9.49
CA PHE A 42 -15.17 21.10 -10.89
C PHE A 42 -16.24 20.53 -11.84
N LEU A 43 -16.81 19.36 -11.52
CA LEU A 43 -17.90 18.78 -12.32
C LEU A 43 -19.14 19.67 -12.38
N SER A 44 -19.51 20.35 -11.29
CA SER A 44 -20.70 21.21 -11.28
C SER A 44 -20.53 22.42 -12.19
N HIS A 45 -19.33 23.00 -12.26
CA HIS A 45 -19.04 24.17 -13.09
C HIS A 45 -18.89 23.80 -14.57
N ILE A 46 -18.42 22.58 -14.88
CA ILE A 46 -18.31 22.09 -16.26
C ILE A 46 -19.68 22.01 -16.97
N VAL A 47 -20.75 21.70 -16.23
CA VAL A 47 -22.10 21.55 -16.80
C VAL A 47 -22.72 22.90 -17.18
N GLU A 48 -22.25 23.99 -16.57
CA GLU A 48 -22.82 25.33 -16.74
C GLU A 48 -22.07 26.19 -17.78
N GLU A 49 -20.85 25.80 -18.16
CA GLU A 49 -19.99 26.63 -19.01
C GLU A 49 -19.65 26.07 -20.40
N SER A 50 -18.98 26.89 -21.22
CA SER A 50 -18.51 26.55 -22.56
C SER A 50 -17.55 25.34 -22.57
N VAL A 51 -17.45 24.65 -23.71
CA VAL A 51 -16.52 23.50 -23.88
C VAL A 51 -15.07 23.88 -23.57
N HIS A 52 -14.64 25.11 -23.87
CA HIS A 52 -13.28 25.57 -23.61
C HIS A 52 -12.98 25.69 -22.11
N SER A 53 -13.91 26.25 -21.35
CA SER A 53 -13.75 26.38 -19.91
C SER A 53 -13.93 25.04 -19.20
N ALA A 54 -14.77 24.14 -19.72
CA ALA A 54 -14.85 22.77 -19.26
C ALA A 54 -13.50 22.03 -19.33
N ILE A 55 -12.76 22.19 -20.44
CA ILE A 55 -11.41 21.65 -20.60
C ILE A 55 -10.43 22.32 -19.63
N GLY A 56 -10.53 23.64 -19.43
CA GLY A 56 -9.71 24.38 -18.46
C GLY A 56 -9.90 23.89 -17.02
N PHE A 57 -11.15 23.73 -16.59
CA PHE A 57 -11.48 23.17 -15.28
C PHE A 57 -11.03 21.73 -15.12
N TYR A 58 -11.11 20.93 -16.19
CA TYR A 58 -10.59 19.58 -16.19
C TYR A 58 -9.08 19.56 -15.90
N ILE A 59 -8.29 20.33 -16.64
CA ILE A 59 -6.83 20.40 -16.44
C ILE A 59 -6.52 20.85 -15.01
N LEU A 60 -7.19 21.90 -14.53
CA LEU A 60 -7.01 22.41 -13.17
C LEU A 60 -7.29 21.35 -12.10
N SER A 61 -8.38 20.58 -12.27
CA SER A 61 -8.76 19.51 -11.34
C SER A 61 -7.69 18.42 -11.23
N VAL A 62 -7.10 18.02 -12.36
CA VAL A 62 -6.02 17.02 -12.43
C VAL A 62 -4.76 17.57 -11.78
N THR A 63 -4.37 18.81 -12.10
CA THR A 63 -3.18 19.43 -11.53
C THR A 63 -3.28 19.56 -10.00
N VAL A 64 -4.42 20.02 -9.49
CA VAL A 64 -4.69 20.10 -8.04
C VAL A 64 -4.66 18.71 -7.40
N GLY A 65 -5.25 17.70 -8.05
CA GLY A 65 -5.23 16.32 -7.56
C GLY A 65 -3.81 15.75 -7.44
N VAL A 66 -2.96 16.00 -8.44
CA VAL A 66 -1.54 15.59 -8.44
C VAL A 66 -0.76 16.31 -7.35
N LEU A 67 -0.95 17.63 -7.21
CA LEU A 67 -0.30 18.43 -6.16
C LEU A 67 -0.67 17.96 -4.76
N LEU A 68 -1.96 17.73 -4.49
CA LEU A 68 -2.45 17.23 -3.21
C LEU A 68 -1.88 15.85 -2.89
N THR A 69 -1.86 14.94 -3.88
CA THR A 69 -1.26 13.61 -3.76
C THR A 69 0.23 13.73 -3.39
N TYR A 70 0.97 14.62 -4.05
CA TYR A 70 2.38 14.82 -3.76
C TYR A 70 2.62 15.37 -2.34
N ILE A 71 1.88 16.41 -1.96
CA ILE A 71 2.05 17.12 -0.68
C ILE A 71 1.60 16.25 0.51
N LEU A 72 0.52 15.49 0.35
CA LEU A 72 -0.10 14.76 1.47
C LEU A 72 0.35 13.29 1.55
N LEU A 73 0.84 12.69 0.46
CA LEU A 73 1.29 11.29 0.44
C LEU A 73 2.79 11.13 0.20
N ILE A 74 3.30 11.68 -0.90
CA ILE A 74 4.68 11.41 -1.33
C ILE A 74 5.69 12.08 -0.40
N ARG A 75 5.53 13.38 -0.15
CA ARG A 75 6.46 14.13 0.70
C ARG A 75 6.45 13.64 2.16
N PRO A 76 5.29 13.41 2.80
CA PRO A 76 5.26 13.02 4.22
C PRO A 76 5.85 11.63 4.47
N HIS A 77 5.72 10.68 3.53
CA HIS A 77 6.32 9.36 3.74
C HIS A 77 7.85 9.41 3.75
N ASN A 78 8.47 10.22 2.90
CA ASN A 78 9.94 10.33 2.84
C ASN A 78 10.48 11.03 4.08
N ILE A 79 9.81 12.09 4.52
CA ILE A 79 10.17 12.79 5.76
C ILE A 79 10.04 11.83 6.95
N PHE A 80 8.94 11.08 7.02
CA PHE A 80 8.73 10.12 8.10
C PHE A 80 9.81 9.05 8.13
N THR A 81 10.16 8.43 6.99
CA THR A 81 11.17 7.36 7.01
C THR A 81 12.56 7.85 7.38
N ILE A 82 12.93 9.04 6.92
CA ILE A 82 14.21 9.67 7.27
C ILE A 82 14.23 10.01 8.77
N ASN A 83 13.13 10.50 9.33
CA ASN A 83 13.10 10.89 10.74
C ASN A 83 13.04 9.68 11.69
N GLU A 84 12.22 8.67 11.39
CA GLU A 84 12.03 7.51 12.28
C GLU A 84 13.13 6.45 12.12
N TYR A 85 13.58 6.20 10.89
CA TYR A 85 14.51 5.12 10.57
C TYR A 85 15.88 5.60 10.08
N ASN A 86 16.08 6.91 9.89
CA ASN A 86 17.29 7.48 9.27
C ASN A 86 17.61 6.87 7.88
N ILE A 87 16.57 6.40 7.18
CA ILE A 87 16.68 5.70 5.91
C ILE A 87 15.68 6.30 4.91
N LYS A 88 16.13 6.50 3.67
CA LYS A 88 15.25 6.92 2.57
C LYS A 88 14.33 5.76 2.18
N PHE A 89 13.02 6.01 2.13
CA PHE A 89 12.03 5.02 1.72
C PHE A 89 12.37 4.42 0.34
N ARG A 90 12.22 3.09 0.18
CA ARG A 90 12.55 2.32 -1.05
C ARG A 90 14.01 2.45 -1.53
N SER A 91 14.93 2.86 -0.66
CA SER A 91 16.37 2.73 -0.95
C SER A 91 16.83 1.27 -0.78
N THR A 92 18.04 0.96 -1.25
CA THR A 92 18.69 -0.33 -0.97
C THR A 92 18.82 -0.59 0.54
N GLN A 93 19.08 0.46 1.31
CA GLN A 93 19.13 0.42 2.78
C GLN A 93 17.76 0.07 3.38
N TRP A 94 16.66 0.53 2.78
CA TRP A 94 15.30 0.21 3.21
C TRP A 94 14.98 -1.28 3.07
N GLU A 95 15.33 -1.87 1.92
CA GLU A 95 15.13 -3.31 1.71
C GLU A 95 16.06 -4.14 2.60
N ALA A 96 17.30 -3.70 2.80
CA ALA A 96 18.22 -4.32 3.76
C ALA A 96 17.66 -4.31 5.20
N PHE A 97 17.10 -3.17 5.64
CA PHE A 97 16.41 -3.08 6.93
C PHE A 97 15.27 -4.09 7.06
N ARG A 98 14.41 -4.20 6.03
CA ARG A 98 13.31 -5.18 6.03
C ARG A 98 13.83 -6.62 6.09
N MET A 99 14.87 -6.95 5.34
CA MET A 99 15.52 -8.26 5.40
C MET A 99 16.10 -8.57 6.79
N LEU A 100 16.74 -7.60 7.43
CA LEU A 100 17.27 -7.75 8.78
C LEU A 100 16.18 -7.95 9.83
N LEU A 101 15.10 -7.18 9.73
CA LEU A 101 13.93 -7.31 10.60
C LEU A 101 13.29 -8.69 10.46
N LEU A 102 13.14 -9.18 9.23
CA LEU A 102 12.63 -10.54 8.99
C LEU A 102 13.59 -11.60 9.56
N THR A 103 14.89 -11.46 9.29
CA THR A 103 15.91 -12.40 9.78
C THR A 103 15.90 -12.52 11.30
N LYS A 104 15.94 -11.38 12.02
CA LYS A 104 15.89 -11.41 13.49
C LYS A 104 14.58 -12.05 14.00
N PHE A 105 13.45 -11.80 13.35
CA PHE A 105 12.18 -12.46 13.68
C PHE A 105 12.23 -13.98 13.46
N LEU A 106 12.78 -14.44 12.34
CA LEU A 106 12.91 -15.87 12.04
C LEU A 106 13.76 -16.60 13.10
N PHE A 107 14.81 -15.97 13.63
CA PHE A 107 15.60 -16.52 14.73
C PHE A 107 14.89 -16.41 16.09
N SER A 108 14.19 -15.31 16.39
CA SER A 108 13.49 -15.14 17.67
C SER A 108 12.31 -16.11 17.81
N SER A 109 11.62 -16.39 16.70
CA SER A 109 10.50 -17.33 16.62
C SER A 109 10.90 -18.80 16.47
N ASN A 110 12.19 -19.14 16.55
CA ASN A 110 12.76 -20.48 16.32
C ASN A 110 12.41 -21.09 14.95
N LEU A 111 12.02 -20.26 13.97
CA LEU A 111 11.83 -20.71 12.59
C LEU A 111 13.17 -21.02 11.93
N LEU A 112 14.22 -20.32 12.31
CA LEU A 112 15.61 -20.66 12.05
C LEU A 112 16.27 -21.08 13.36
N ASN A 113 17.11 -22.12 13.33
CA ASN A 113 17.81 -22.60 14.53
C ASN A 113 18.75 -21.53 15.09
N LYS A 114 18.67 -21.23 16.40
CA LYS A 114 19.72 -20.49 17.11
C LYS A 114 20.94 -21.39 17.25
N SER A 115 21.74 -21.48 16.20
CA SER A 115 23.00 -22.22 16.24
C SER A 115 24.14 -21.26 15.96
N ASN A 116 24.74 -20.78 17.03
CA ASN A 116 26.01 -20.07 17.07
C ASN A 116 27.12 -21.01 16.58
N THR A 117 27.19 -21.30 15.28
CA THR A 117 28.42 -21.80 14.65
C THR A 117 28.29 -21.68 13.14
N ASN A 118 29.27 -21.03 12.52
CA ASN A 118 29.49 -20.98 11.07
C ASN A 118 29.85 -22.37 10.52
N ASN A 119 28.96 -23.35 10.71
CA ASN A 119 29.10 -24.69 10.17
C ASN A 119 28.21 -24.81 8.93
N LYS A 120 28.79 -25.31 7.84
CA LYS A 120 28.13 -25.51 6.55
C LYS A 120 26.79 -26.26 6.66
N GLU A 121 26.73 -27.23 7.56
CA GLU A 121 25.52 -28.01 7.87
C GLU A 121 24.36 -27.16 8.41
N ASN A 122 24.63 -26.18 9.29
CA ASN A 122 23.60 -25.27 9.78
C ASN A 122 23.06 -24.40 8.64
N THR A 123 23.94 -23.85 7.80
CA THR A 123 23.55 -23.03 6.65
C THR A 123 22.66 -23.81 5.69
N GLU A 124 22.98 -25.07 5.41
CA GLU A 124 22.15 -25.96 4.58
C GLU A 124 20.77 -26.23 5.22
N GLN A 125 20.72 -26.44 6.54
CA GLN A 125 19.45 -26.58 7.25
C GLN A 125 18.61 -25.29 7.19
N HIS A 126 19.23 -24.11 7.32
CA HIS A 126 18.54 -22.82 7.18
C HIS A 126 17.99 -22.62 5.77
N ILE A 127 18.75 -22.98 4.73
CA ILE A 127 18.31 -22.92 3.33
C ILE A 127 17.11 -23.84 3.11
N LYS A 128 17.16 -25.10 3.57
CA LYS A 128 16.03 -26.04 3.46
C LYS A 128 14.78 -25.54 4.17
N LYS A 129 14.93 -24.93 5.35
CA LYS A 129 13.81 -24.33 6.09
C LYS A 129 13.21 -23.14 5.33
N LEU A 130 14.04 -22.26 4.77
CA LEU A 130 13.56 -21.13 3.95
C LEU A 130 12.83 -21.62 2.70
N GLU A 131 13.35 -22.65 2.03
CA GLU A 131 12.72 -23.27 0.87
C GLU A 131 11.34 -23.85 1.22
N SER A 132 11.25 -24.59 2.32
CA SER A 132 9.95 -25.08 2.83
C SER A 132 8.97 -23.95 3.12
N LEU A 133 9.42 -22.83 3.69
CA LEU A 133 8.56 -21.66 3.93
C LEU A 133 8.11 -21.00 2.63
N ILE A 134 8.99 -20.88 1.65
CA ILE A 134 8.68 -20.32 0.32
C ILE A 134 7.63 -21.20 -0.36
N ASP A 135 7.81 -22.52 -0.38
CA ASP A 135 6.89 -23.47 -1.01
C ASP A 135 5.50 -23.42 -0.38
N LEU A 136 5.42 -23.33 0.95
CA LEU A 136 4.15 -23.18 1.66
C LEU A 136 3.41 -21.89 1.26
N LEU A 137 4.12 -20.76 1.18
CA LEU A 137 3.54 -19.48 0.79
C LEU A 137 3.14 -19.46 -0.69
N GLN A 138 3.95 -20.09 -1.56
CA GLN A 138 3.70 -20.20 -2.99
C GLN A 138 2.44 -21.04 -3.26
N ASN A 139 2.31 -22.19 -2.61
CA ASN A 139 1.12 -23.04 -2.70
C ASN A 139 -0.15 -22.27 -2.30
N ARG A 140 -0.07 -21.45 -1.23
CA ARG A 140 -1.20 -20.61 -0.83
C ARG A 140 -1.51 -19.51 -1.84
N LEU A 141 -0.48 -18.85 -2.37
CA LEU A 141 -0.63 -17.83 -3.40
C LEU A 141 -1.34 -18.41 -4.63
N ASP A 142 -0.96 -19.60 -5.07
CA ASP A 142 -1.53 -20.24 -6.26
C ASP A 142 -2.97 -20.72 -6.02
N ASN A 143 -3.30 -21.17 -4.81
CA ASN A 143 -4.69 -21.47 -4.43
C ASN A 143 -5.55 -20.19 -4.41
N ASN A 144 -5.06 -19.10 -3.82
CA ASN A 144 -5.78 -17.81 -3.81
C ASN A 144 -6.03 -17.28 -5.23
N LYS A 145 -5.06 -17.41 -6.15
CA LYS A 145 -5.22 -16.96 -7.55
C LYS A 145 -6.33 -17.70 -8.28
N LYS A 146 -6.45 -19.02 -8.07
CA LYS A 146 -7.52 -19.84 -8.67
C LYS A 146 -8.89 -19.40 -8.19
N GLU A 147 -9.04 -19.15 -6.89
CA GLU A 147 -10.29 -18.63 -6.30
C GLU A 147 -10.60 -17.20 -6.77
N ASN A 148 -9.58 -16.33 -6.85
CA ASN A 148 -9.72 -14.94 -7.24
C ASN A 148 -10.11 -14.75 -8.72
N LEU A 149 -9.69 -15.63 -9.63
CA LEU A 149 -10.12 -15.56 -11.04
C LEU A 149 -11.63 -15.80 -11.19
N LEU A 150 -12.16 -16.80 -10.48
CA LEU A 150 -13.59 -17.10 -10.45
C LEU A 150 -14.39 -15.94 -9.83
N ALA A 151 -13.90 -15.38 -8.73
CA ALA A 151 -14.52 -14.24 -8.07
C ALA A 151 -14.43 -12.94 -8.89
N ALA A 152 -13.31 -12.70 -9.60
CA ALA A 152 -13.11 -11.50 -10.42
C ALA A 152 -14.06 -11.48 -11.62
N LEU A 153 -14.34 -12.63 -12.25
CA LEU A 153 -15.32 -12.73 -13.33
C LEU A 153 -16.73 -12.34 -12.85
N GLY A 154 -17.16 -12.82 -11.68
CA GLY A 154 -18.44 -12.41 -11.09
C GLY A 154 -18.48 -10.96 -10.61
N SER A 155 -17.40 -10.48 -9.98
CA SER A 155 -17.30 -9.13 -9.41
C SER A 155 -17.20 -8.04 -10.46
N ASN A 156 -16.48 -8.26 -11.56
CA ASN A 156 -16.32 -7.26 -12.61
C ASN A 156 -17.63 -7.00 -13.36
N ILE A 157 -18.45 -8.04 -13.56
CA ILE A 157 -19.81 -7.90 -14.10
C ILE A 157 -20.67 -7.06 -13.15
N ASN A 158 -20.65 -7.38 -11.86
CA ASN A 158 -21.44 -6.64 -10.86
C ASN A 158 -20.98 -5.18 -10.73
N THR A 159 -19.67 -4.94 -10.80
CA THR A 159 -19.09 -3.60 -10.75
C THR A 159 -19.44 -2.79 -11.99
N ALA A 160 -19.38 -3.40 -13.18
CA ALA A 160 -19.80 -2.77 -14.43
C ALA A 160 -21.28 -2.37 -14.37
N VAL A 161 -22.15 -3.24 -13.84
CA VAL A 161 -23.57 -2.94 -13.63
C VAL A 161 -23.78 -1.77 -12.66
N ILE A 162 -23.05 -1.73 -11.53
CA ILE A 162 -23.12 -0.63 -10.55
C ILE A 162 -22.72 0.71 -11.16
N PHE A 163 -21.74 0.75 -12.07
CA PHE A 163 -21.38 1.99 -12.78
C PHE A 163 -22.30 2.31 -13.95
N LEU A 164 -22.86 1.30 -14.61
CA LEU A 164 -23.77 1.48 -15.75
C LEU A 164 -25.13 2.04 -15.31
N ILE A 165 -25.63 1.62 -14.15
CA ILE A 165 -26.95 2.06 -13.64
C ILE A 165 -27.02 3.59 -13.51
N PRO A 166 -26.13 4.29 -12.77
CA PRO A 166 -26.18 5.74 -12.66
C PRO A 166 -26.00 6.47 -13.99
N VAL A 167 -25.13 5.97 -14.88
CA VAL A 167 -24.88 6.55 -16.20
C VAL A 167 -26.14 6.44 -17.07
N TRP A 168 -26.76 5.27 -17.09
CA TRP A 168 -28.01 5.01 -17.80
C TRP A 168 -29.18 5.81 -17.22
N THR A 169 -29.28 5.91 -15.89
CA THR A 169 -30.31 6.70 -15.21
C THR A 169 -30.14 8.19 -15.48
N ALA A 170 -28.93 8.73 -15.43
CA ALA A 170 -28.66 10.13 -15.77
C ALA A 170 -28.99 10.43 -17.24
N PHE A 171 -28.62 9.53 -18.14
CA PHE A 171 -28.95 9.64 -19.56
C PHE A 171 -30.47 9.62 -19.81
N ASN A 172 -31.18 8.64 -19.25
CA ASN A 172 -32.64 8.56 -19.37
C ASN A 172 -33.33 9.79 -18.76
N SER A 173 -32.92 10.21 -17.57
CA SER A 173 -33.51 11.38 -16.90
C SER A 173 -33.36 12.65 -17.74
N GLN A 174 -32.23 12.83 -18.44
CA GLN A 174 -32.02 14.00 -19.30
C GLN A 174 -32.86 13.95 -20.58
N ILE A 175 -33.03 12.77 -21.20
CA ILE A 175 -33.92 12.58 -22.36
C ILE A 175 -35.38 12.84 -21.96
N PHE A 176 -35.83 12.35 -20.81
CA PHE A 176 -37.23 12.48 -20.38
C PHE A 176 -37.57 13.87 -19.82
N MET A 177 -36.62 14.60 -19.21
CA MET A 177 -36.86 15.95 -18.68
C MET A 177 -36.92 17.04 -19.75
N HIS A 178 -36.31 16.84 -20.92
CA HIS A 178 -36.26 17.84 -21.99
C HIS A 178 -36.94 17.27 -23.24
N LYS A 179 -38.26 17.46 -23.35
CA LYS A 179 -39.09 16.93 -24.44
C LYS A 179 -38.71 17.44 -25.84
N ASP A 180 -37.92 18.50 -25.93
CA ASP A 180 -37.51 19.15 -27.19
C ASP A 180 -36.03 18.92 -27.57
N LEU A 181 -35.32 18.00 -26.89
CA LEU A 181 -33.94 17.66 -27.25
C LEU A 181 -33.89 16.88 -28.57
N THR A 182 -33.22 17.43 -29.57
CA THR A 182 -32.85 16.67 -30.78
C THR A 182 -31.83 15.58 -30.42
N ILE A 183 -31.88 14.45 -31.15
CA ILE A 183 -30.96 13.30 -30.97
C ILE A 183 -29.50 13.75 -30.97
N GLU A 184 -29.14 14.73 -31.81
CA GLU A 184 -27.80 15.33 -31.88
C GLU A 184 -27.39 16.01 -30.56
N GLN A 185 -28.30 16.75 -29.93
CA GLN A 185 -28.06 17.40 -28.65
C GLN A 185 -27.94 16.39 -27.51
N GLY A 186 -28.74 15.31 -27.55
CA GLY A 186 -28.63 14.18 -26.63
C GLY A 186 -27.28 13.45 -26.74
N LEU A 187 -26.81 13.19 -27.96
CA LEU A 187 -25.50 12.58 -28.23
C LEU A 187 -24.34 13.46 -27.77
N LYS A 188 -24.41 14.78 -28.02
CA LYS A 188 -23.40 15.74 -27.54
C LYS A 188 -23.31 15.76 -26.00
N ARG A 189 -24.45 15.70 -25.30
CA ARG A 189 -24.49 15.63 -23.83
C ARG A 189 -23.96 14.31 -23.28
N LEU A 190 -24.27 13.18 -23.92
CA LEU A 190 -23.71 11.87 -23.55
C LEU A 190 -22.19 11.81 -23.74
N LEU A 191 -21.69 12.39 -24.84
CA LEU A 191 -20.25 12.51 -25.09
C LEU A 191 -19.57 13.36 -24.01
N LEU A 192 -20.20 14.48 -23.61
CA LEU A 192 -19.69 15.35 -22.54
C LEU A 192 -19.59 14.58 -21.20
N ILE A 193 -20.62 13.83 -20.82
CA ILE A 193 -20.61 13.00 -19.60
C ILE A 193 -19.50 11.95 -19.65
N LEU A 194 -19.30 11.29 -20.80
CA LEU A 194 -18.21 10.31 -21.00
C LEU A 194 -16.82 10.94 -20.86
N ILE A 195 -16.61 12.11 -21.46
CA ILE A 195 -15.37 12.88 -21.34
C ILE A 195 -15.12 13.30 -19.88
N ILE A 196 -16.16 13.67 -19.14
CA ILE A 196 -16.08 14.02 -17.72
C ILE A 196 -15.83 12.81 -16.80
N MET A 197 -16.23 11.60 -17.22
CA MET A 197 -15.97 10.38 -16.46
C MET A 197 -14.54 9.85 -16.67
N MET A 198 -13.91 10.07 -17.83
CA MET A 198 -12.52 9.68 -18.11
C MET A 198 -11.52 10.06 -16.99
N PRO A 199 -11.55 11.27 -16.42
CA PRO A 199 -10.71 11.71 -15.29
C PRO A 199 -10.97 10.93 -14.01
N SER A 200 -12.24 10.68 -13.69
CA SER A 200 -12.63 9.93 -12.50
C SER A 200 -12.21 8.47 -12.64
N ILE A 201 -12.31 7.91 -13.85
CA ILE A 201 -11.83 6.58 -14.21
C ILE A 201 -10.30 6.53 -14.12
N TRP A 202 -9.60 7.49 -14.71
CA TRP A 202 -8.14 7.60 -14.66
C TRP A 202 -7.63 7.76 -13.24
N PHE A 203 -8.25 8.63 -12.44
CA PHE A 203 -7.93 8.81 -11.03
C PHE A 203 -8.24 7.55 -10.22
N PHE A 204 -9.36 6.87 -10.50
CA PHE A 204 -9.66 5.57 -9.89
C PHE A 204 -8.60 4.52 -10.23
N PHE A 205 -8.12 4.45 -11.47
CA PHE A 205 -7.04 3.55 -11.87
C PHE A 205 -5.70 3.94 -11.24
N MET A 206 -5.36 5.23 -11.18
CA MET A 206 -4.15 5.73 -10.50
C MET A 206 -4.21 5.45 -9.01
N PHE A 207 -5.35 5.64 -8.36
CA PHE A 207 -5.58 5.34 -6.96
C PHE A 207 -5.55 3.83 -6.70
N LYS A 208 -6.13 3.02 -7.57
CA LYS A 208 -6.04 1.55 -7.53
C LYS A 208 -4.59 1.08 -7.72
N SER A 209 -3.85 1.70 -8.63
CA SER A 209 -2.42 1.43 -8.83
C SER A 209 -1.63 1.85 -7.61
N ALA A 210 -1.87 3.03 -7.05
CA ALA A 210 -1.23 3.48 -5.81
C ALA A 210 -1.55 2.52 -4.65
N ILE A 211 -2.81 2.10 -4.48
CA ILE A 211 -3.21 1.10 -3.49
C ILE A 211 -2.42 -0.21 -3.68
N LYS A 212 -2.28 -0.64 -4.95
CA LYS A 212 -1.52 -1.82 -5.33
C LYS A 212 -0.04 -1.63 -5.05
N ASP A 213 0.57 -0.50 -5.41
CA ASP A 213 1.99 -0.21 -5.31
C ASP A 213 2.45 0.08 -3.87
N PHE A 214 1.53 0.54 -3.04
CA PHE A 214 1.76 0.80 -1.62
C PHE A 214 1.25 -0.34 -0.71
N ASN A 215 0.87 -1.49 -1.29
CA ASN A 215 0.56 -2.74 -0.59
C ASN A 215 -0.55 -2.62 0.46
N PHE A 216 -1.58 -1.80 0.25
CA PHE A 216 -2.49 -1.48 1.35
C PHE A 216 -3.40 -2.66 1.76
N PHE A 217 -3.89 -3.46 0.80
CA PHE A 217 -4.99 -4.41 1.09
C PHE A 217 -4.94 -5.79 0.39
N SER A 218 -3.99 -6.05 -0.53
CA SER A 218 -3.95 -7.34 -1.24
C SER A 218 -3.18 -8.39 -0.44
N THR A 219 -3.89 -9.43 0.03
CA THR A 219 -3.26 -10.59 0.69
C THR A 219 -2.30 -11.32 -0.24
N ASP A 220 -2.61 -11.41 -1.53
CA ASP A 220 -1.73 -12.05 -2.51
C ASP A 220 -0.43 -11.27 -2.69
N LYS A 221 -0.52 -9.94 -2.74
CA LYS A 221 0.70 -9.11 -2.83
C LYS A 221 1.55 -9.20 -1.56
N TYR A 222 0.94 -9.29 -0.38
CA TYR A 222 1.66 -9.56 0.86
C TYR A 222 2.39 -10.91 0.83
N LEU A 223 1.79 -11.94 0.22
CA LEU A 223 2.45 -13.24 0.03
C LEU A 223 3.60 -13.13 -0.96
N THR A 224 3.40 -12.48 -2.12
CA THR A 224 4.46 -12.27 -3.12
C THR A 224 5.66 -11.52 -2.53
N ASP A 225 5.44 -10.38 -1.87
CA ASP A 225 6.54 -9.62 -1.26
C ASP A 225 7.29 -10.42 -0.19
N LEU A 226 6.57 -11.21 0.61
CA LEU A 226 7.17 -12.05 1.64
C LEU A 226 8.01 -13.18 1.01
N ILE A 227 7.51 -13.80 -0.05
CA ILE A 227 8.24 -14.80 -0.85
C ILE A 227 9.50 -14.19 -1.45
N ASP A 228 9.42 -12.97 -1.99
CA ASP A 228 10.57 -12.26 -2.56
C ASP A 228 11.65 -12.00 -1.50
N ILE A 229 11.28 -11.50 -0.31
CA ILE A 229 12.25 -11.24 0.77
C ILE A 229 12.88 -12.55 1.27
N LEU A 230 12.09 -13.61 1.43
CA LEU A 230 12.62 -14.93 1.83
C LEU A 230 13.55 -15.52 0.77
N THR A 231 13.23 -15.32 -0.51
CA THR A 231 14.07 -15.77 -1.64
C THR A 231 15.38 -15.01 -1.67
N GLN A 232 15.36 -13.69 -1.46
CA GLN A 232 16.58 -12.89 -1.33
C GLN A 232 17.43 -13.35 -0.13
N LEU A 233 16.80 -13.63 1.01
CA LEU A 233 17.51 -14.16 2.18
C LEU A 233 18.15 -15.53 1.89
N LYS A 234 17.44 -16.43 1.18
CA LYS A 234 17.97 -17.72 0.72
C LYS A 234 19.21 -17.51 -0.15
N VAL A 235 19.14 -16.61 -1.15
CA VAL A 235 20.26 -16.32 -2.06
C VAL A 235 21.48 -15.80 -1.28
N ILE A 236 21.28 -14.89 -0.32
CA ILE A 236 22.37 -14.35 0.51
C ILE A 236 23.06 -15.46 1.32
N LEU A 237 22.28 -16.39 1.90
CA LEU A 237 22.82 -17.53 2.64
C LEU A 237 23.55 -18.53 1.73
N THR A 238 23.02 -18.80 0.53
CA THR A 238 23.65 -19.70 -0.46
C THR A 238 24.97 -19.14 -0.98
N LEU A 239 25.06 -17.82 -1.19
CA LEU A 239 26.28 -17.15 -1.65
C LEU A 239 27.35 -17.02 -0.55
N ASN A 240 27.08 -17.51 0.66
CA ASN A 240 27.98 -17.48 1.80
C ASN A 240 28.59 -16.07 2.04
N ASN A 241 27.77 -15.03 1.84
CA ASN A 241 28.17 -13.64 1.98
C ASN A 241 27.48 -13.02 3.22
N PRO A 242 27.88 -13.45 4.44
CA PRO A 242 27.25 -12.98 5.69
C PRO A 242 27.40 -11.46 5.88
N ASN A 243 28.40 -10.86 5.23
CA ASN A 243 28.71 -9.44 5.34
C ASN A 243 27.83 -8.55 4.45
N TYR A 244 27.05 -9.13 3.51
CA TYR A 244 26.18 -8.36 2.61
C TYR A 244 25.18 -7.50 3.38
N LEU A 245 24.53 -8.09 4.38
CA LEU A 245 23.62 -7.35 5.26
C LEU A 245 24.38 -6.54 6.31
N GLN A 246 25.59 -6.98 6.71
CA GLN A 246 26.45 -6.30 7.69
C GLN A 246 26.85 -4.88 7.26
N LYS A 247 27.00 -4.63 5.95
CA LYS A 247 27.26 -3.28 5.41
C LYS A 247 26.16 -2.25 5.76
N TYR A 248 24.95 -2.73 6.06
CA TYR A 248 23.80 -1.90 6.39
C TYR A 248 23.49 -1.88 7.90
N TYR A 249 24.33 -2.50 8.73
CA TYR A 249 24.18 -2.47 10.19
C TYR A 249 24.69 -1.14 10.76
N SER A 250 23.83 -0.44 11.49
CA SER A 250 24.21 0.57 12.47
C SER A 250 23.67 0.18 13.85
N ALA A 251 24.28 0.68 14.92
CA ALA A 251 23.81 0.43 16.29
C ALA A 251 22.35 0.89 16.49
N GLU A 252 22.03 2.07 15.96
CA GLU A 252 20.68 2.65 15.97
C GLU A 252 19.65 1.76 15.26
N LEU A 253 20.00 1.24 14.08
CA LEU A 253 19.11 0.36 13.33
C LEU A 253 18.87 -0.96 14.07
N ASN A 254 19.89 -1.46 14.74
CA ASN A 254 19.80 -2.68 15.54
C ASN A 254 18.84 -2.56 16.71
N GLU A 255 18.92 -1.44 17.43
CA GLU A 255 18.02 -1.11 18.53
C GLU A 255 16.58 -0.96 18.04
N LEU A 256 16.38 -0.28 16.90
CA LEU A 256 15.06 -0.16 16.26
C LEU A 256 14.47 -1.53 15.92
N ILE A 257 15.26 -2.42 15.31
CA ILE A 257 14.81 -3.78 14.97
C ILE A 257 14.44 -4.56 16.23
N GLU A 258 15.27 -4.51 17.27
CA GLU A 258 14.99 -5.21 18.54
C GLU A 258 13.73 -4.70 19.21
N ASN A 259 13.53 -3.39 19.23
CA ASN A 259 12.32 -2.77 19.75
C ASN A 259 11.08 -3.21 18.94
N GLN A 260 11.15 -3.27 17.61
CA GLN A 260 10.04 -3.78 16.79
C GLN A 260 9.68 -5.23 17.09
N ILE A 261 10.67 -6.07 17.38
CA ILE A 261 10.48 -7.49 17.71
C ILE A 261 9.89 -7.64 19.12
N LYS A 262 10.47 -6.96 20.13
CA LYS A 262 9.96 -6.95 21.51
C LYS A 262 8.53 -6.43 21.57
N ASP A 263 8.23 -5.36 20.84
CA ASP A 263 6.89 -4.81 20.73
C ASP A 263 5.92 -5.78 20.05
N TYR A 264 6.38 -6.57 19.08
CA TYR A 264 5.56 -7.59 18.43
C TYR A 264 5.24 -8.76 19.38
N GLU A 265 6.26 -9.30 20.03
CA GLU A 265 6.14 -10.42 20.98
C GLU A 265 5.25 -10.03 22.18
N SER A 266 5.41 -8.82 22.73
CA SER A 266 4.52 -8.30 23.79
C SER A 266 3.07 -8.11 23.34
N THR A 267 2.82 -7.69 22.08
CA THR A 267 1.46 -7.64 21.52
C THR A 267 0.83 -9.02 21.29
N LEU A 268 1.62 -10.08 21.10
CA LEU A 268 1.11 -11.45 21.05
C LEU A 268 0.66 -11.93 22.44
N HIS A 269 1.42 -11.62 23.49
CA HIS A 269 1.09 -11.97 24.87
C HIS A 269 -0.12 -11.20 25.43
N THR A 270 -0.36 -9.97 24.99
CA THR A 270 -1.51 -9.17 25.43
C THR A 270 -2.80 -9.47 24.66
N LYS A 271 -2.74 -10.06 23.45
CA LYS A 271 -3.93 -10.44 22.67
C LYS A 271 -4.79 -11.52 23.33
N THR A 272 -4.31 -12.23 24.34
CA THR A 272 -5.13 -13.09 25.20
C THR A 272 -5.99 -12.31 26.21
N LYS A 273 -5.83 -10.97 26.30
CA LYS A 273 -6.57 -10.06 27.19
C LYS A 273 -7.14 -8.81 26.51
N PHE A 274 -7.14 -8.70 25.18
CA PHE A 274 -7.54 -7.46 24.50
C PHE A 274 -9.06 -7.31 24.35
N SER A 275 -9.62 -6.32 25.05
CA SER A 275 -10.94 -5.72 24.84
C SER A 275 -10.81 -4.45 23.98
N PHE A 276 -11.75 -4.24 23.06
CA PHE A 276 -11.77 -3.12 22.10
C PHE A 276 -11.88 -1.71 22.71
N LYS A 277 -11.96 -1.57 24.04
CA LYS A 277 -12.14 -0.26 24.70
C LYS A 277 -10.89 0.63 24.76
N ASN A 278 -9.69 0.12 24.51
CA ASN A 278 -8.45 0.87 24.79
C ASN A 278 -7.59 1.15 23.55
N ILE A 279 -8.12 1.90 22.58
CA ILE A 279 -7.31 2.52 21.52
C ILE A 279 -6.93 3.94 21.97
N PRO A 280 -5.67 4.23 22.31
CA PRO A 280 -5.25 5.58 22.66
C PRO A 280 -5.08 6.41 21.38
N TRP A 281 -6.12 7.15 21.01
CA TRP A 281 -6.15 8.07 19.87
C TRP A 281 -5.14 9.25 19.98
N LYS A 282 -4.49 9.42 21.13
CA LYS A 282 -3.66 10.60 21.46
C LYS A 282 -2.31 10.72 20.73
N LYS A 283 -1.81 9.67 20.04
CA LYS A 283 -0.49 9.72 19.35
C LYS A 283 -0.55 9.90 17.82
N LEU A 284 -1.73 10.15 17.25
CA LEU A 284 -1.92 10.26 15.79
C LEU A 284 -1.63 11.66 15.21
N TYR A 285 -1.23 12.63 16.04
CA TYR A 285 -0.93 13.98 15.58
C TYR A 285 0.58 14.24 15.65
N TYR A 286 1.24 14.13 14.49
CA TYR A 286 2.53 14.78 14.26
C TYR A 286 2.34 15.83 13.16
N PHE A 287 2.11 17.06 13.60
CA PHE A 287 2.58 18.26 12.91
C PHE A 287 3.34 19.06 13.96
N PRO A 288 4.67 19.04 13.91
CA PRO A 288 5.36 20.32 13.95
C PRO A 288 6.56 20.35 13.00
N TYR A 289 6.63 21.42 12.21
CA TYR A 289 7.86 22.14 11.84
C TYR A 289 9.15 21.30 11.73
N VAL A 290 9.42 20.71 10.55
CA VAL A 290 10.77 20.15 10.25
C VAL A 290 11.22 20.65 8.88
N GLN A 291 11.80 21.85 8.89
CA GLN A 291 12.39 22.48 7.70
C GLN A 291 13.92 22.54 7.77
N LYS A 292 14.58 21.83 8.70
CA LYS A 292 16.04 21.99 8.94
C LYS A 292 16.93 20.80 8.60
N LYS A 293 16.40 19.71 8.03
CA LYS A 293 17.19 18.49 7.73
C LYS A 293 17.19 18.07 6.25
N LEU A 294 16.55 18.85 5.38
CA LEU A 294 16.49 18.60 3.94
C LEU A 294 17.66 19.25 3.17
N ASP A 295 18.40 20.18 3.78
CA ASP A 295 19.43 20.95 3.07
C ASP A 295 20.82 20.27 3.03
N ASN A 296 20.95 19.06 3.59
CA ASN A 296 22.23 18.33 3.66
C ASN A 296 22.23 16.99 2.89
N TYR A 297 21.27 16.75 1.99
CA TYR A 297 21.22 15.55 1.13
C TYR A 297 20.85 15.87 -0.31
#